data_AF-A0A1M6G9A1-F1
#
_entry.id   AF-A0A1M6G9A1-F1
#
_cell.length_a   1.000
_cell.length_b   1.000
_cell.length_c   1.000
_cell.angle_alpha   90.00
_cell.angle_beta   90.00
_cell.angle_gamma   90.00
#
_symmetry.space_group_name_H-M   'P 1'
#
loop_
_entity.id
_entity.type
_entity.pdbx_description
1 polymer ?
#
loop_
_entity_poly.entity_id
_entity_poly.type
_entity_poly.pdbx_seq_one_letter_code
_entity_poly.pdbx_strand_id
1 'polypeptide(L)'
;MRDRAVAHLTDLYARNLIGESELDSRLDKVLGARDRVELGRSLQGLARMAPAMLTPRAPGQATPAENVGAGLVNLSGLVTSFVGPAIVRAASKPGSRMWWEAGRALSLQVTFLALGLVLAVLSFVLGLNGLMFIAWAAWAGSTIWSSVRAFNGKPSTGAVEPFLLARPKLPDAGAPRITR
;
A
#
# COMPACT_ATOMS: atom_id res chain seq x y z
N MET A 1 2.93 -5.90 -21.77
CA MET A 1 3.61 -4.57 -21.88
C MET A 1 3.03 -3.74 -23.01
N ARG A 2 2.80 -4.35 -24.18
CA ARG A 2 2.10 -3.73 -25.33
C ARG A 2 0.72 -3.16 -24.95
N ASP A 3 -0.11 -3.91 -24.22
CA ASP A 3 -1.45 -3.44 -23.79
C ASP A 3 -1.40 -2.18 -22.93
N ARG A 4 -0.35 -2.03 -22.11
CA ARG A 4 -0.14 -0.83 -21.29
C ARG A 4 0.25 0.39 -22.14
N ALA A 5 1.01 0.17 -23.22
CA ALA A 5 1.36 1.24 -24.16
C ALA A 5 0.14 1.67 -24.98
N VAL A 6 -0.68 0.71 -25.42
CA VAL A 6 -1.96 0.99 -26.10
C VAL A 6 -2.88 1.81 -25.20
N ALA A 7 -3.13 1.34 -23.97
CA ALA A 7 -3.98 2.07 -23.01
C ALA A 7 -3.48 3.50 -22.73
N HIS A 8 -2.16 3.71 -22.73
CA HIS A 8 -1.58 5.03 -22.56
C HIS A 8 -1.80 5.95 -23.77
N LEU A 9 -1.67 5.44 -25.00
CA LEU A 9 -1.97 6.20 -26.21
C LEU A 9 -3.45 6.59 -26.29
N THR A 10 -4.36 5.69 -25.91
CA THR A 10 -5.80 5.97 -25.90
C THR A 10 -6.17 7.05 -24.86
N ASP A 11 -5.53 7.05 -23.68
CA ASP A 11 -5.70 8.10 -22.67
C ASP A 11 -5.19 9.47 -23.14
N LEU A 12 -4.06 9.51 -23.87
CA LEU A 12 -3.55 10.76 -24.46
C LEU A 12 -4.48 11.32 -25.53
N TYR A 13 -5.08 10.47 -26.36
CA TYR A 13 -6.10 10.86 -27.34
C TYR A 13 -7.37 11.36 -26.66
N ALA A 14 -7.85 10.66 -25.62
CA ALA A 14 -9.03 11.08 -24.85
C ALA A 14 -8.84 12.45 -24.18
N ARG A 15 -7.60 12.82 -23.86
CA ARG A 15 -7.22 14.13 -23.31
C ARG A 15 -6.93 15.20 -24.38
N ASN A 16 -7.14 14.87 -25.65
CA ASN A 16 -6.90 15.73 -26.81
C ASN A 16 -5.44 16.24 -26.90
N LEU A 17 -4.49 15.46 -26.36
CA LEU A 17 -3.05 15.79 -26.38
C LEU A 17 -2.37 15.30 -27.66
N ILE A 18 -3.00 14.36 -28.38
CA ILE A 18 -2.56 13.83 -29.67
C ILE A 18 -3.75 13.78 -30.62
N GLY A 19 -3.51 14.07 -31.91
CA GLY A 19 -4.53 13.95 -32.95
C GLY A 19 -4.75 12.50 -33.39
N GLU A 20 -5.86 12.26 -34.09
CA GLU A 20 -6.28 10.94 -34.56
C GLU A 20 -5.26 10.30 -35.53
N SER A 21 -4.71 11.07 -36.48
CA SER A 21 -3.68 10.59 -37.42
C SER A 21 -2.38 10.18 -36.71
N GLU A 22 -2.06 10.85 -35.60
CA GLU A 22 -0.87 10.58 -34.79
C GLU A 22 -1.06 9.35 -33.89
N LEU A 23 -2.29 9.16 -33.39
CA LEU A 23 -2.69 7.96 -32.66
C LEU A 23 -2.55 6.72 -33.54
N ASP A 24 -3.11 6.75 -34.75
CA ASP A 24 -3.14 5.60 -35.68
C ASP A 24 -1.72 5.19 -36.13
N SER A 25 -0.91 6.16 -36.54
CA SER A 25 0.51 5.98 -36.90
C SER A 25 1.36 5.35 -35.77
N ARG A 26 1.03 5.64 -34.51
CA ARG A 26 1.76 5.11 -33.34
C ARG A 26 1.22 3.77 -32.86
N LEU A 27 -0.08 3.53 -32.97
CA LEU A 27 -0.68 2.23 -32.71
C LEU A 27 -0.10 1.18 -33.66
N ASP A 28 0.04 1.49 -34.93
CA ASP A 28 0.62 0.57 -35.91
C ASP A 28 2.08 0.21 -35.55
N LYS A 29 2.88 1.21 -35.14
CA LYS A 29 4.26 1.01 -34.64
C LYS A 29 4.33 0.20 -33.34
N VAL A 30 3.39 0.40 -32.41
CA VAL A 30 3.32 -0.34 -31.13
C VAL A 30 2.91 -1.80 -31.35
N LEU A 31 1.99 -2.04 -32.28
CA LEU A 31 1.53 -3.37 -32.66
C LEU A 31 2.58 -4.13 -33.48
N GLY A 32 3.40 -3.43 -34.26
CA GLY A 32 4.53 -3.98 -35.00
C GLY A 32 5.81 -4.23 -34.19
N ALA A 33 6.02 -3.51 -33.08
CA ALA A 33 7.26 -3.59 -32.28
C ALA A 33 7.47 -4.97 -31.65
N ARG A 34 8.61 -5.62 -31.93
CA ARG A 34 8.95 -6.95 -31.40
C ARG A 34 9.70 -6.88 -30.08
N ASP A 35 10.46 -5.81 -29.87
CA ASP A 35 11.30 -5.63 -28.68
C ASP A 35 11.00 -4.36 -27.89
N ARG A 36 11.42 -4.36 -26.62
CA ARG A 36 11.24 -3.25 -25.68
C ARG A 36 11.87 -1.93 -26.17
N VAL A 37 12.97 -2.02 -26.91
CA VAL A 37 13.69 -0.87 -27.47
C VAL A 37 12.89 -0.23 -28.61
N GLU A 38 12.29 -1.06 -29.48
CA GLU A 38 11.43 -0.59 -30.56
C GLU A 38 10.15 0.06 -30.03
N LEU A 39 9.56 -0.54 -28.99
CA LEU A 39 8.41 0.04 -28.30
C LEU A 39 8.75 1.42 -27.70
N GLY A 40 9.93 1.56 -27.10
CA GLY A 40 10.40 2.85 -26.58
C GLY A 40 10.56 3.92 -27.67
N ARG A 41 11.03 3.55 -28.87
CA ARG A 41 11.15 4.47 -30.02
C ARG A 41 9.78 4.89 -30.57
N SER A 42 8.81 3.98 -30.64
CA SER A 42 7.45 4.32 -31.11
C SER A 42 6.76 5.40 -30.26
N LEU A 43 7.21 5.53 -29.01
CA LEU A 43 6.67 6.46 -28.02
C LEU A 43 7.58 7.68 -27.80
N GLN A 44 8.70 7.80 -28.53
CA GLN A 44 9.53 9.00 -28.51
C GLN A 44 8.76 10.21 -29.06
N GLY A 45 8.88 11.35 -28.39
CA GLY A 45 8.27 12.62 -28.80
C GLY A 45 6.86 12.89 -28.26
N LEU A 46 6.11 11.88 -27.80
CA LEU A 46 4.93 12.13 -26.96
C LEU A 46 5.40 12.49 -25.56
N ALA A 47 4.85 13.60 -25.04
CA ALA A 47 5.16 14.21 -23.75
C ALA A 47 5.82 13.22 -22.80
N ARG A 48 7.16 13.32 -22.72
CA ARG A 48 8.09 12.53 -21.90
C ARG A 48 7.38 11.34 -21.25
N MET A 49 7.66 10.12 -21.70
CA MET A 49 8.00 9.11 -20.71
C MET A 49 9.17 9.68 -19.91
N ALA A 50 8.88 10.56 -18.94
CA ALA A 50 9.79 10.77 -17.86
C ALA A 50 9.98 9.34 -17.36
N PRO A 51 11.21 8.79 -17.35
CA PRO A 51 11.44 7.57 -16.61
C PRO A 51 10.73 7.80 -15.28
N ALA A 52 9.95 6.84 -14.78
CA ALA A 52 9.18 7.01 -13.55
C ALA A 52 10.04 7.50 -12.34
N MET A 53 11.36 7.53 -12.51
CA MET A 53 12.39 8.19 -11.71
C MET A 53 12.41 9.73 -11.69
N LEU A 54 11.85 10.44 -12.67
CA LEU A 54 11.99 11.91 -12.82
C LEU A 54 10.70 12.71 -12.66
N THR A 55 9.58 12.07 -12.32
CA THR A 55 8.40 12.81 -11.85
C THR A 55 8.71 13.30 -10.42
N PRO A 56 8.60 14.62 -10.12
CA PRO A 56 8.67 15.09 -8.74
C PRO A 56 7.71 14.27 -7.88
N ARG A 57 8.28 13.49 -6.96
CA ARG A 57 7.55 12.46 -6.25
C ARG A 57 6.58 13.11 -5.30
N ALA A 58 5.30 12.77 -5.40
CA ALA A 58 4.31 13.22 -4.44
C ALA A 58 4.72 12.75 -3.04
N PRO A 59 4.67 13.60 -2.01
CA PRO A 59 4.90 13.18 -0.63
C PRO A 59 4.03 11.96 -0.29
N GLY A 60 4.65 10.86 0.12
CA GLY A 60 3.94 9.62 0.48
C GLY A 60 3.94 8.50 -0.58
N GLN A 61 4.49 8.74 -1.78
CA GLN A 61 4.63 7.68 -2.78
C GLN A 61 5.79 6.76 -2.38
N ALA A 62 5.52 5.49 -2.06
CA ALA A 62 6.51 4.61 -1.44
C ALA A 62 7.40 3.85 -2.41
N THR A 63 8.66 3.72 -2.04
CA THR A 63 9.63 2.90 -2.76
C THR A 63 9.29 1.41 -2.59
N PRO A 64 9.69 0.55 -3.54
CA PRO A 64 9.56 -0.90 -3.38
C PRO A 64 10.19 -1.40 -2.07
N ALA A 65 11.33 -0.83 -1.66
CA ALA A 65 12.00 -1.16 -0.40
C ALA A 65 11.16 -0.79 0.84
N GLU A 66 10.52 0.38 0.84
CA GLU A 66 9.63 0.79 1.93
C GLU A 66 8.36 -0.07 2.00
N ASN A 67 7.86 -0.57 0.87
CA ASN A 67 6.73 -1.50 0.86
C ASN A 67 7.11 -2.85 1.46
N VAL A 68 8.31 -3.35 1.15
CA VAL A 68 8.86 -4.56 1.77
C VAL A 68 9.02 -4.36 3.28
N GLY A 69 9.63 -3.25 3.71
CA GLY A 69 9.78 -2.92 5.12
C GLY A 69 8.43 -2.85 5.86
N ALA A 70 7.44 -2.17 5.25
CA ALA A 70 6.10 -2.07 5.82
C ALA A 70 5.38 -3.43 5.96
N GLY A 71 5.53 -4.32 4.95
CA GLY A 71 4.99 -5.68 5.01
C GLY A 71 5.66 -6.53 6.09
N LEU A 72 6.99 -6.45 6.20
CA LEU A 72 7.76 -7.15 7.24
C LEU A 72 7.41 -6.67 8.65
N VAL A 73 7.18 -5.37 8.83
CA VAL A 73 6.69 -4.81 10.10
C VAL A 73 5.36 -5.42 10.51
N ASN A 74 4.42 -5.56 9.59
CA ASN A 74 3.14 -6.16 9.88
C ASN A 74 3.29 -7.65 10.21
N LEU A 75 4.13 -8.38 9.46
CA LEU A 75 4.44 -9.80 9.74
C LEU A 75 5.16 -10.00 11.07
N SER A 76 5.98 -9.05 11.51
CA SER A 76 6.63 -9.12 12.82
C SER A 76 5.61 -9.28 13.95
N GLY A 77 4.37 -8.82 13.73
CA GLY A 77 3.23 -9.05 14.60
C GLY A 77 2.89 -10.52 14.84
N LEU A 78 3.12 -11.42 13.88
CA LEU A 78 2.86 -12.85 14.07
C LEU A 78 3.86 -13.50 15.04
N VAL A 79 5.11 -13.05 15.02
CA VAL A 79 6.20 -13.65 15.80
C VAL A 79 6.38 -12.97 17.15
N THR A 80 6.27 -11.64 17.16
CA THR A 80 6.60 -10.79 18.32
C THR A 80 5.39 -10.05 18.87
N SER A 81 4.19 -10.28 18.32
CA SER A 81 2.97 -9.55 18.67
C SER A 81 3.19 -8.04 18.55
N PHE A 82 2.79 -7.26 19.55
CA PHE A 82 2.93 -5.80 19.55
C PHE A 82 4.38 -5.31 19.70
N VAL A 83 5.33 -6.15 20.15
CA VAL A 83 6.70 -5.73 20.49
C VAL A 83 7.50 -5.34 19.26
N GLY A 84 7.53 -6.18 18.21
CA GLY A 84 8.26 -5.89 16.96
C GLY A 84 7.81 -4.58 16.30
N PRO A 85 6.49 -4.39 16.06
CA PRO A 85 5.97 -3.13 15.56
C PRO A 85 6.30 -1.92 16.45
N ALA A 86 6.28 -2.08 17.78
CA ALA A 86 6.64 -1.00 18.71
C ALA A 86 8.12 -0.59 18.56
N ILE A 87 9.03 -1.56 18.50
CA ILE A 87 10.48 -1.30 18.30
C ILE A 87 10.69 -0.60 16.97
N VAL A 88 10.07 -1.08 15.89
CA VAL A 88 10.25 -0.47 14.57
C VAL A 88 9.68 0.94 14.53
N ARG A 89 8.54 1.18 15.18
CA ARG A 89 7.98 2.54 15.29
C ARG A 89 8.92 3.47 16.04
N ALA A 90 9.50 3.03 17.15
CA ALA A 90 10.46 3.82 17.94
C ALA A 90 11.76 4.10 17.17
N ALA A 91 12.23 3.15 16.38
CA ALA A 91 13.42 3.28 15.54
C ALA A 91 13.20 4.09 14.25
N SER A 92 11.93 4.32 13.85
CA SER A 92 11.59 5.02 12.61
C SER A 92 11.50 6.53 12.80
N LYS A 93 11.94 7.30 11.80
CA LYS A 93 11.79 8.77 11.81
C LYS A 93 10.31 9.16 11.93
N PRO A 94 9.91 10.03 12.88
CA PRO A 94 8.54 10.50 13.00
C PRO A 94 8.01 11.07 11.69
N GLY A 95 6.79 10.69 11.30
CA GLY A 95 6.17 11.11 10.04
C GLY A 95 6.63 10.34 8.79
N SER A 96 7.64 9.47 8.90
CA SER A 96 8.01 8.56 7.80
C SER A 96 6.92 7.50 7.57
N ARG A 97 6.87 6.94 6.35
CA ARG A 97 5.95 5.83 6.04
C ARG A 97 6.13 4.65 6.99
N MET A 98 7.37 4.30 7.31
CA MET A 98 7.68 3.19 8.22
C MET A 98 7.14 3.45 9.64
N TRP A 99 7.23 4.69 10.12
CA TRP A 99 6.66 5.08 11.41
C TRP A 99 5.13 4.93 11.43
N TRP A 100 4.45 5.30 10.35
CA TRP A 100 3.01 5.14 10.22
C TRP A 100 2.57 3.69 10.11
N GLU A 101 3.23 2.89 9.28
CA GLU A 101 2.91 1.47 9.09
C GLU A 101 3.22 0.63 10.35
N ALA A 102 4.30 0.97 11.07
CA ALA A 102 4.58 0.38 12.37
C ALA A 102 3.52 0.77 13.42
N GLY A 103 3.03 2.01 13.40
CA GLY A 103 1.90 2.44 14.23
C GLY A 103 0.60 1.70 13.94
N ARG A 104 0.33 1.43 12.66
CA ARG A 104 -0.84 0.64 12.22
C ARG A 104 -0.75 -0.81 12.66
N ALA A 105 0.39 -1.45 12.42
CA ALA A 105 0.65 -2.82 12.88
C ALA A 105 0.55 -2.93 14.41
N LEU A 106 1.12 -1.97 15.14
CA LEU A 106 1.02 -1.91 16.59
C LEU A 106 -0.44 -1.80 17.06
N SER A 107 -1.22 -0.90 16.46
CA SER A 107 -2.62 -0.74 16.83
C SER A 107 -3.46 -1.98 16.53
N LEU A 108 -3.18 -2.67 15.43
CA LEU A 108 -3.83 -3.94 15.10
C LEU A 108 -3.57 -4.97 16.21
N GLN A 109 -2.30 -5.14 16.61
CA GLN A 109 -1.91 -6.09 17.66
C GLN A 109 -2.57 -5.76 19.01
N VAL A 110 -2.58 -4.49 19.42
CA VAL A 110 -3.24 -4.06 20.66
C VAL A 110 -4.75 -4.26 20.61
N THR A 111 -5.37 -4.03 19.44
CA THR A 111 -6.82 -4.26 19.25
C THR A 111 -7.16 -5.74 19.41
N PHE A 112 -6.39 -6.62 18.77
CA PHE A 112 -6.59 -8.06 18.92
C PHE A 112 -6.22 -8.59 20.31
N LEU A 113 -5.25 -7.98 21.00
CA LEU A 113 -4.96 -8.30 22.39
C LEU A 113 -6.16 -8.00 23.29
N ALA A 114 -6.73 -6.79 23.16
CA ALA A 114 -7.92 -6.39 23.92
C ALA A 114 -9.13 -7.28 23.59
N LEU A 115 -9.39 -7.52 22.30
CA LEU A 115 -10.47 -8.40 21.86
C LEU A 115 -10.26 -9.83 22.34
N GLY A 116 -9.04 -10.34 22.24
CA GLY A 116 -8.67 -11.68 22.70
C GLY A 116 -8.90 -11.88 24.19
N LEU A 117 -8.60 -10.86 25.01
CA LEU A 117 -8.88 -10.90 26.45
C LEU A 117 -10.39 -11.00 26.73
N VAL A 118 -11.20 -10.17 26.07
CA VAL A 118 -12.67 -10.22 26.21
C VAL A 118 -13.22 -11.58 25.78
N LEU A 119 -12.78 -12.08 24.63
CA LEU A 119 -13.22 -13.38 24.10
C LEU A 119 -12.75 -14.55 24.98
N ALA A 120 -11.59 -14.46 25.62
CA ALA A 120 -11.11 -15.47 26.55
C ALA A 120 -11.99 -15.57 27.79
N VAL A 121 -12.36 -14.43 28.40
CA VAL A 121 -13.29 -14.41 29.54
C VAL A 121 -14.65 -14.98 29.15
N LEU A 122 -15.20 -14.56 28.00
CA LEU A 122 -16.48 -15.09 27.51
C LEU A 122 -16.41 -16.60 27.23
N SER A 123 -15.32 -17.07 26.61
CA SER A 123 -15.13 -18.50 26.34
C SER A 123 -15.09 -19.31 27.63
N PHE A 124 -14.42 -18.79 28.67
CA PHE A 124 -14.33 -19.44 29.97
C PHE A 124 -15.69 -19.50 30.68
N VAL A 125 -16.43 -18.38 30.71
CA VAL A 125 -17.73 -18.30 31.40
C VAL A 125 -18.81 -19.13 30.69
N LEU A 126 -18.80 -19.16 29.37
CA LEU A 126 -19.85 -19.79 28.55
C LEU A 126 -19.47 -21.20 28.06
N GLY A 127 -18.26 -21.69 28.34
CA GLY A 127 -17.79 -23.00 27.88
C GLY A 127 -17.57 -23.11 26.37
N LEU A 128 -17.33 -21.98 25.67
CA LEU A 128 -17.20 -21.93 24.21
C LEU A 128 -15.78 -22.28 23.75
N ASN A 129 -15.40 -23.55 23.85
CA ASN A 129 -14.04 -24.02 23.56
C ASN A 129 -13.55 -23.71 22.12
N GLY A 130 -14.45 -23.58 21.13
CA GLY A 130 -14.09 -23.24 19.75
C GLY A 130 -13.89 -21.74 19.47
N LEU A 131 -14.36 -20.86 20.35
CA LEU A 131 -14.34 -19.41 20.12
C LEU A 131 -12.91 -18.86 20.08
N MET A 132 -12.03 -19.39 20.94
CA MET A 132 -10.62 -19.01 20.96
C MET A 132 -9.88 -19.40 19.69
N PHE A 133 -10.20 -20.56 19.10
CA PHE A 133 -9.60 -20.97 17.83
C PHE A 133 -9.95 -19.99 16.70
N ILE A 134 -11.23 -19.58 16.62
CA ILE A 134 -11.70 -18.59 15.64
C ILE A 134 -11.02 -17.23 15.88
N ALA A 135 -10.88 -16.82 17.14
CA ALA A 135 -10.19 -15.56 17.49
C ALA A 135 -8.73 -15.57 17.04
N TRP A 136 -8.00 -16.67 17.27
CA TRP A 136 -6.62 -16.84 16.80
C TRP A 136 -6.52 -16.84 15.28
N ALA A 137 -7.42 -17.53 14.58
CA ALA A 137 -7.47 -17.53 13.12
C ALA A 137 -7.77 -16.14 12.56
N ALA A 138 -8.71 -15.41 13.16
CA ALA A 138 -9.05 -14.04 12.77
C ALA A 138 -7.88 -13.07 12.98
N TRP A 139 -7.16 -13.19 14.10
CA TRP A 139 -5.94 -12.42 14.36
C TRP A 139 -4.83 -12.71 13.34
N ALA A 140 -4.52 -13.98 13.13
CA ALA A 140 -3.47 -14.40 12.20
C ALA A 140 -3.80 -13.97 10.77
N GLY A 141 -5.04 -14.23 10.32
CA GLY A 141 -5.53 -13.83 9.01
C GLY A 141 -5.49 -12.31 8.81
N SER A 142 -5.88 -11.53 9.81
CA SER A 142 -5.83 -10.07 9.75
C SER A 142 -4.41 -9.52 9.65
N THR A 143 -3.46 -10.13 10.37
CA THR A 143 -2.05 -9.75 10.35
C THR A 143 -1.39 -10.10 9.00
N ILE A 144 -1.72 -11.26 8.42
CA ILE A 144 -1.25 -11.64 7.08
C ILE A 144 -1.85 -10.69 6.04
N TRP A 145 -3.16 -10.44 6.10
CA TRP A 145 -3.84 -9.54 5.18
C TRP A 145 -3.29 -8.11 5.24
N SER A 146 -3.02 -7.59 6.44
CA SER A 146 -2.44 -6.25 6.61
C SER A 146 -1.03 -6.17 6.02
N SER A 147 -0.24 -7.24 6.16
CA SER A 147 1.09 -7.35 5.55
C SER A 147 1.04 -7.38 4.02
N VAL A 148 0.18 -8.21 3.43
CA VAL A 148 0.00 -8.29 1.97
C VAL A 148 -0.37 -6.93 1.40
N ARG A 149 -1.24 -6.18 2.08
CA ARG A 149 -1.58 -4.81 1.67
C ARG A 149 -0.38 -3.86 1.72
N ALA A 150 0.40 -3.94 2.79
CA ALA A 150 1.60 -3.12 2.96
C ALA A 150 2.67 -3.43 1.88
N PHE A 151 2.87 -4.70 1.54
CA PHE A 151 3.74 -5.12 0.43
C PHE A 151 3.29 -4.54 -0.92
N ASN A 152 1.98 -4.41 -1.13
CA ASN A 152 1.39 -3.81 -2.33
C ASN A 152 1.38 -2.27 -2.30
N GLY A 153 2.03 -1.64 -1.32
CA GLY A 153 2.10 -0.19 -1.22
C GLY A 153 0.85 0.48 -0.64
N LYS A 154 -0.19 -0.29 -0.33
CA LYS A 154 -1.46 0.19 0.23
C LYS A 154 -1.36 0.39 1.74
N PRO A 155 -2.20 1.26 2.34
CA PRO A 155 -2.42 1.28 3.79
C PRO A 155 -2.70 -0.14 4.31
N SER A 156 -1.93 -0.59 5.32
CA SER A 156 -2.04 -1.94 5.89
C SER A 156 -3.41 -2.22 6.49
N THR A 157 -3.97 -1.28 7.25
CA THR A 157 -5.21 -1.45 8.00
C THR A 157 -6.46 -1.13 7.19
N GLY A 158 -6.43 -0.12 6.31
CA GLY A 158 -7.47 0.11 5.30
C GLY A 158 -8.90 -0.01 5.83
N ALA A 159 -9.63 -1.06 5.41
CA ALA A 159 -11.03 -1.27 5.79
C ALA A 159 -11.23 -1.60 7.28
N VAL A 160 -10.20 -2.10 7.99
CA VAL A 160 -10.29 -2.37 9.44
C VAL A 160 -9.83 -1.19 10.29
N GLU A 161 -9.27 -0.14 9.68
CA GLU A 161 -8.80 1.07 10.37
C GLU A 161 -9.87 1.75 11.26
N PRO A 162 -11.16 1.78 10.89
CA PRO A 162 -12.22 2.31 11.77
C PRO A 162 -12.41 1.50 13.06
N PHE A 163 -12.10 0.20 13.05
CA PHE A 163 -12.30 -0.69 14.19
C PHE A 163 -11.09 -0.76 15.13
N LEU A 164 -9.98 -0.10 14.76
CA LEU A 164 -8.78 -0.06 15.58
C LEU A 164 -8.95 0.87 16.78
N LEU A 165 -8.39 0.46 17.91
CA LEU A 165 -8.33 1.27 19.13
C LEU A 165 -7.53 2.57 18.95
N ALA A 166 -6.43 2.52 18.19
CA ALA A 166 -5.65 3.69 17.81
C ALA A 166 -5.70 3.89 16.29
N ARG A 167 -6.04 5.10 15.85
CA ARG A 167 -6.20 5.43 14.42
C ARG A 167 -5.07 6.35 13.95
N PRO A 168 -3.92 5.80 13.53
CA PRO A 168 -2.85 6.59 12.94
C PRO A 168 -3.27 7.11 11.56
N LYS A 169 -3.75 8.36 11.49
CA LYS A 169 -4.10 9.04 10.23
C LYS A 169 -2.86 9.65 9.59
N LEU A 170 -2.61 9.39 8.31
CA LEU A 170 -1.67 10.20 7.54
C LEU A 170 -2.21 11.64 7.43
N PRO A 171 -1.35 12.67 7.49
CA PRO A 171 -1.76 14.02 7.13
C PRO A 171 -2.23 14.04 5.67
N ASP A 172 -3.39 14.64 5.41
CA ASP A 172 -3.87 14.85 4.05
C ASP A 172 -2.81 15.65 3.29
N ALA A 173 -2.39 15.14 2.13
CA ALA A 173 -1.43 15.79 1.24
C ALA A 173 -1.92 17.15 0.68
N GLY A 174 -3.10 17.61 1.10
CA GLY A 174 -3.72 18.88 0.72
C GLY A 174 -4.05 19.83 1.88
N ALA A 175 -3.65 19.55 3.13
CA ALA A 175 -3.84 20.53 4.20
C ALA A 175 -2.83 21.68 4.04
N PRO A 176 -3.27 22.93 3.79
CA PRO A 176 -2.35 24.06 3.71
C PRO A 176 -1.58 24.17 5.03
N ARG A 177 -0.24 24.18 4.96
CA ARG A 177 0.60 24.60 6.08
C ARG A 177 0.26 26.06 6.36
N ILE A 178 -0.56 26.30 7.39
CA ILE A 178 -0.65 27.61 8.00
C ILE A 178 0.63 27.73 8.85
N THR A 179 1.67 28.30 8.25
CA THR A 179 2.83 28.81 9.00
C THR A 179 2.33 29.95 9.89
N ARG A 180 2.61 29.83 11.18
CA ARG A 180 2.51 30.91 12.15
C ARG A 180 3.91 31.26 12.62
#